data_AF-A0A2S5A7L0-F1
#
_entry.id   AF-A0A2S5A7L0-F1
#
_cell.length_a   1.000
_cell.length_b   1.000
_cell.length_c   1.000
_cell.angle_alpha   90.00
_cell.angle_beta   90.00
_cell.angle_gamma   90.00
#
_symmetry.space_group_name_H-M   'P 1'
#
loop_
_entity.id
_entity.type
_entity.pdbx_description
1 polymer ?
#
loop_
_entity_poly.entity_id
_entity_poly.type
_entity_poly.pdbx_seq_one_letter_code
_entity_poly.pdbx_strand_id
1 'polypeptide(L)'
;MQKQYIDLIKGLITEFKTINLEELFALSYPDRTDIGSIQIDRLSISEYINISKRFFEQLEVEINSDNGLILPLYFTSPEFGQSDVPSLIRNYLAHTKSRSFSSAETQLVALAQYQLQNGFYDKSKYKSHSVNALEIKKSTNELLLQKENIKHLREQYDALIGDLNQQKKSITDFQTQKQGELQQIVNNLETTNINTQQIQSLLTTASQSQTKINSLLEQIERDKQKSESTSDEIDKVLTKNKTEFADVLKKLNETETNYLDLYSEFEGKLNVIESKFDYFKERNEYLDNLIGREVGASLFETFKQRKIELTNPLIFWRAAVGVMGALTFVVILAIFTNIFGWLGKPDNVFHWENILVNALKSSPLFFLLYYTISQYNKERNFQEEYAFKSAVALTIKAYSDVLHDDKNKDELILKAVYGIYRSPIYAKIRATKEVNSALDMIHDLVGKGTELLTKK
;
A
#
# COMPACT_ATOMS: atom_id res chain seq x y z
N MET A 1 -103.88 -62.83 43.15
CA MET A 1 -103.60 -61.58 42.41
C MET A 1 -104.70 -61.25 41.41
N GLN A 2 -105.10 -59.98 41.26
CA GLN A 2 -106.06 -59.57 40.20
C GLN A 2 -105.37 -59.52 38.83
N LYS A 3 -106.10 -59.75 37.73
CA LYS A 3 -105.56 -59.80 36.35
C LYS A 3 -104.75 -58.54 35.96
N GLN A 4 -105.17 -57.36 36.37
CA GLN A 4 -104.47 -56.10 36.10
C GLN A 4 -103.03 -56.08 36.66
N TYR A 5 -102.80 -56.69 37.83
CA TYR A 5 -101.45 -56.77 38.42
C TYR A 5 -100.58 -57.82 37.74
N ILE A 6 -101.19 -58.89 37.23
CA ILE A 6 -100.50 -59.90 36.41
C ILE A 6 -99.96 -59.26 35.13
N ASP A 7 -100.80 -58.48 34.43
CA ASP A 7 -100.40 -57.79 33.20
C ASP A 7 -99.32 -56.73 33.46
N LEU A 8 -99.40 -56.03 34.60
CA LEU A 8 -98.35 -55.11 35.04
C LEU A 8 -97.01 -55.83 35.25
N ILE A 9 -97.00 -56.95 35.97
CA ILE A 9 -95.77 -57.73 36.22
C ILE A 9 -95.20 -58.26 34.89
N LYS A 10 -96.05 -58.72 33.96
CA LYS A 10 -95.62 -59.12 32.60
C LYS A 10 -94.95 -57.98 31.84
N GLY A 11 -95.49 -56.76 31.94
CA GLY A 11 -94.87 -55.57 31.37
C GLY A 11 -93.47 -55.31 31.95
N LEU A 12 -93.31 -55.43 33.26
CA LEU A 12 -92.02 -55.24 33.93
C LEU A 12 -90.99 -56.33 33.61
N ILE A 13 -91.44 -57.59 33.45
CA ILE A 13 -90.58 -58.69 32.96
C ILE A 13 -90.10 -58.40 31.53
N THR A 14 -90.99 -57.89 30.68
CA THR A 14 -90.63 -57.51 29.31
C THR A 14 -89.61 -56.36 29.31
N GLU A 15 -89.77 -55.37 30.19
CA GLU A 15 -88.80 -54.31 30.38
C GLU A 15 -87.43 -54.85 30.80
N PHE A 16 -87.37 -55.78 31.77
CA PHE A 16 -86.12 -56.44 32.18
C PHE A 16 -85.38 -57.08 31.00
N LYS A 17 -86.10 -57.79 30.11
CA LYS A 17 -85.52 -58.48 28.95
C LYS A 17 -84.85 -57.54 27.94
N THR A 18 -85.17 -56.24 27.97
CA THR A 18 -84.49 -55.25 27.12
C THR A 18 -83.18 -54.74 27.70
N ILE A 19 -82.88 -55.04 28.97
CA ILE A 19 -81.66 -54.61 29.66
C ILE A 19 -80.54 -55.62 29.42
N ASN A 20 -79.45 -55.15 28.82
CA ASN A 20 -78.20 -55.91 28.72
C ASN A 20 -77.36 -55.68 29.99
N LEU A 21 -77.51 -56.57 30.98
CA LEU A 21 -76.80 -56.47 32.26
C LEU A 21 -75.28 -56.55 32.05
N GLU A 22 -74.83 -57.46 31.19
CA GLU A 22 -73.43 -57.66 30.87
C GLU A 22 -72.76 -56.39 30.37
N GLU A 23 -73.40 -55.68 29.44
CA GLU A 23 -72.93 -54.41 28.88
C GLU A 23 -72.89 -53.30 29.94
N LEU A 24 -73.91 -53.19 30.79
CA LEU A 24 -73.93 -52.19 31.86
C LEU A 24 -72.78 -52.37 32.86
N PHE A 25 -72.43 -53.62 33.20
CA PHE A 25 -71.30 -53.91 34.07
C PHE A 25 -69.96 -53.69 33.36
N ALA A 26 -69.82 -54.10 32.10
CA ALA A 26 -68.62 -53.82 31.30
C ALA A 26 -68.34 -52.30 31.21
N LEU A 27 -69.38 -51.49 31.03
CA LEU A 27 -69.27 -50.01 31.00
C LEU A 27 -68.97 -49.38 32.36
N SER A 28 -69.25 -50.08 33.47
CA SER A 28 -69.05 -49.56 34.83
C SER A 28 -67.67 -49.89 35.39
N TYR A 29 -67.01 -50.92 34.83
CA TYR A 29 -65.68 -51.37 35.23
C TYR A 29 -64.76 -51.48 34.01
N PRO A 30 -64.49 -50.34 33.33
CA PRO A 30 -63.83 -50.31 32.03
C PRO A 30 -62.41 -50.92 32.01
N ASP A 31 -61.67 -50.83 33.13
CA ASP A 31 -60.24 -51.14 33.19
C ASP A 31 -59.92 -52.49 33.85
N ARG A 32 -60.92 -53.36 34.03
CA ARG A 32 -60.77 -54.63 34.75
C ARG A 32 -60.93 -55.80 33.81
N THR A 33 -59.99 -56.75 33.84
CA THR A 33 -60.01 -57.94 32.97
C THR A 33 -60.96 -59.03 33.48
N ASP A 34 -61.05 -59.21 34.80
CA ASP A 34 -62.03 -60.09 35.44
C ASP A 34 -63.04 -59.26 36.23
N ILE A 35 -64.18 -58.98 35.61
CA ILE A 35 -65.28 -58.26 36.24
C ILE A 35 -66.26 -59.19 36.97
N GLY A 36 -66.24 -60.49 36.67
CA GLY A 36 -67.23 -61.43 37.23
C GLY A 36 -67.10 -61.62 38.74
N SER A 37 -65.87 -61.56 39.25
CA SER A 37 -65.53 -61.77 40.67
C SER A 37 -65.68 -60.51 41.54
N ILE A 38 -65.91 -59.34 40.93
CA ILE A 38 -66.06 -58.07 41.65
C ILE A 38 -67.31 -58.14 42.53
N GLN A 39 -67.16 -57.82 43.80
CA GLN A 39 -68.26 -57.74 44.77
C GLN A 39 -69.01 -56.42 44.59
N ILE A 40 -70.35 -56.48 44.56
CA ILE A 40 -71.23 -55.31 44.58
C ILE A 40 -71.44 -54.89 46.04
N ASP A 41 -72.24 -55.64 46.80
CA ASP A 41 -72.36 -55.56 48.26
C ASP A 41 -72.26 -56.96 48.88
N ARG A 42 -73.22 -57.85 48.61
CA ARG A 42 -73.26 -59.25 49.07
C ARG A 42 -73.00 -60.25 47.95
N LEU A 43 -73.26 -59.86 46.71
CA LEU A 43 -73.14 -60.69 45.51
C LEU A 43 -71.97 -60.21 44.66
N SER A 44 -71.25 -61.16 44.05
CA SER A 44 -70.39 -60.86 42.91
C SER A 44 -71.22 -60.44 41.68
N ILE A 45 -70.62 -59.73 40.73
CA ILE A 45 -71.29 -59.35 39.48
C ILE A 45 -71.85 -60.58 38.75
N SER A 46 -71.07 -61.67 38.68
CA SER A 46 -71.55 -62.93 38.10
C SER A 46 -72.75 -63.49 38.85
N GLU A 47 -72.73 -63.50 40.18
CA GLU A 47 -73.86 -63.96 40.99
C GLU A 47 -75.09 -63.08 40.81
N TYR A 48 -74.91 -61.76 40.79
CA TYR A 48 -75.97 -60.78 40.56
C TYR A 48 -76.67 -61.04 39.22
N ILE A 49 -75.91 -61.12 38.11
CA ILE A 49 -76.48 -61.37 36.78
C ILE A 49 -77.27 -62.69 36.75
N ASN A 50 -76.68 -63.74 37.34
CA ASN A 50 -77.29 -65.05 37.38
C ASN A 50 -78.57 -65.07 38.21
N ILE A 51 -78.58 -64.43 39.38
CA ILE A 51 -79.75 -64.36 40.26
C ILE A 51 -80.84 -63.49 39.61
N SER A 52 -80.49 -62.36 39.00
CA SER A 52 -81.44 -61.51 38.27
C SER A 52 -82.13 -62.27 37.14
N LYS A 53 -81.35 -62.88 36.23
CA LYS A 53 -81.92 -63.63 35.11
C LYS A 53 -82.78 -64.80 35.59
N ARG A 54 -82.31 -65.55 36.58
CA ARG A 54 -83.07 -66.66 37.18
C ARG A 54 -84.37 -66.18 37.79
N PHE A 55 -84.35 -65.10 38.57
CA PHE A 55 -85.54 -64.54 39.20
C PHE A 55 -86.61 -64.20 38.15
N PHE A 56 -86.26 -63.43 37.12
CA PHE A 56 -87.22 -63.00 36.11
C PHE A 56 -87.73 -64.15 35.23
N GLU A 57 -86.88 -65.12 34.88
CA GLU A 57 -87.31 -66.33 34.17
C GLU A 57 -88.33 -67.14 34.99
N GLN A 58 -88.05 -67.35 36.28
CA GLN A 58 -88.93 -68.12 37.16
C GLN A 58 -90.24 -67.39 37.44
N LEU A 59 -90.17 -66.06 37.64
CA LEU A 59 -91.34 -65.23 37.82
C LEU A 59 -92.24 -65.27 36.59
N GLU A 60 -91.66 -65.21 35.39
CA GLU A 60 -92.40 -65.31 34.13
C GLU A 60 -93.15 -66.64 34.00
N VAL A 61 -92.48 -67.77 34.31
CA VAL A 61 -93.10 -69.09 34.28
C VAL A 61 -94.25 -69.18 35.29
N GLU A 62 -94.04 -68.71 36.52
CA GLU A 62 -95.04 -68.84 37.58
C GLU A 62 -96.25 -67.91 37.33
N ILE A 63 -96.02 -66.68 36.87
CA ILE A 63 -97.08 -65.72 36.53
C ILE A 63 -97.93 -66.17 35.34
N ASN A 64 -97.35 -66.92 34.39
CA ASN A 64 -98.08 -67.48 33.25
C ASN A 64 -98.78 -68.81 33.57
N SER A 65 -98.50 -69.42 34.71
CA SER A 65 -99.17 -70.64 35.17
C SER A 65 -100.47 -70.35 35.91
N ASP A 66 -101.28 -71.37 36.19
CA ASP A 66 -102.48 -71.27 37.03
C ASP A 66 -102.19 -70.69 38.42
N ASN A 67 -100.94 -70.79 38.90
CA ASN A 67 -100.51 -70.24 40.17
C ASN A 67 -100.43 -68.71 40.18
N GLY A 68 -100.33 -68.06 39.01
CA GLY A 68 -100.25 -66.60 38.91
C GLY A 68 -101.46 -65.87 39.54
N LEU A 69 -102.64 -66.50 39.50
CA LEU A 69 -103.86 -65.97 40.12
C LEU A 69 -103.85 -66.05 41.65
N ILE A 70 -103.06 -66.94 42.24
CA ILE A 70 -103.01 -67.16 43.70
C ILE A 70 -101.74 -66.61 44.35
N LEU A 71 -100.77 -66.14 43.58
CA LEU A 71 -99.59 -65.48 44.12
C LEU A 71 -99.96 -64.20 44.91
N PRO A 72 -99.32 -63.97 46.08
CA PRO A 72 -99.54 -62.78 46.87
C PRO A 72 -98.87 -61.56 46.23
N LEU A 73 -99.57 -60.43 46.20
CA LEU A 73 -99.03 -59.17 45.69
C LEU A 73 -98.04 -58.52 46.67
N TYR A 74 -98.30 -58.72 47.97
CA TYR A 74 -97.51 -58.22 49.07
C TYR A 74 -96.87 -59.39 49.80
N PHE A 75 -95.63 -59.22 50.25
CA PHE A 75 -95.01 -60.14 51.18
C PHE A 75 -94.36 -59.36 52.32
N THR A 76 -94.16 -60.06 53.43
CA THR A 76 -93.48 -59.51 54.60
C THR A 76 -92.23 -60.32 54.85
N SER A 77 -91.08 -59.65 54.95
CA SER A 77 -89.82 -60.25 55.36
C SER A 77 -89.30 -59.52 56.60
N PRO A 78 -88.72 -60.24 57.58
CA PRO A 78 -88.08 -59.60 58.74
C PRO A 78 -87.00 -58.57 58.35
N GLU A 79 -86.33 -58.78 57.22
CA GLU A 79 -85.22 -57.93 56.75
C GLU A 79 -85.69 -56.73 55.93
N PHE A 80 -86.83 -56.83 55.24
CA PHE A 80 -87.30 -55.83 54.25
C PHE A 80 -88.67 -55.21 54.57
N GLY A 81 -89.29 -55.61 55.69
CA GLY A 81 -90.63 -55.16 56.06
C GLY A 81 -91.71 -55.65 55.09
N GLN A 82 -92.83 -54.93 55.04
CA GLN A 82 -93.92 -55.17 54.09
C GLN A 82 -93.58 -54.52 52.75
N SER A 83 -93.53 -55.31 51.68
CA SER A 83 -93.16 -54.86 50.34
C SER A 83 -94.18 -55.30 49.27
N ASP A 84 -94.33 -54.44 48.26
CA ASP A 84 -95.15 -54.67 47.05
C ASP A 84 -94.25 -55.14 45.89
N VAL A 85 -94.59 -56.29 45.30
CA VAL A 85 -93.75 -56.94 44.27
C VAL A 85 -93.57 -56.07 43.01
N PRO A 86 -94.62 -55.47 42.41
CA PRO A 86 -94.45 -54.54 41.29
C PRO A 86 -93.53 -53.36 41.60
N SER A 87 -93.64 -52.78 42.80
CA SER A 87 -92.81 -51.64 43.22
C SER A 87 -91.34 -52.04 43.37
N LEU A 88 -91.06 -53.20 43.98
CA LEU A 88 -89.70 -53.74 44.06
C LEU A 88 -89.09 -53.99 42.67
N ILE A 89 -89.86 -54.57 41.74
CA ILE A 89 -89.39 -54.80 40.37
C ILE A 89 -89.10 -53.47 39.66
N ARG A 90 -89.97 -52.46 39.77
CA ARG A 90 -89.72 -51.13 39.20
C ARG A 90 -88.45 -50.49 39.78
N ASN A 91 -88.27 -50.56 41.10
CA ASN A 91 -87.09 -50.00 41.75
C ASN A 91 -85.82 -50.74 41.32
N TYR A 92 -85.87 -52.07 41.24
CA TYR A 92 -84.77 -52.88 40.71
C TYR A 92 -84.37 -52.43 39.29
N LEU A 93 -85.35 -52.28 38.39
CA LEU A 93 -85.12 -51.85 37.01
C LEU A 93 -84.54 -50.43 36.94
N ALA A 94 -85.08 -49.50 37.73
CA ALA A 94 -84.60 -48.11 37.79
C ALA A 94 -83.16 -48.03 38.33
N HIS A 95 -82.85 -48.75 39.41
CA HIS A 95 -81.50 -48.79 39.98
C HIS A 95 -80.50 -49.47 39.05
N THR A 96 -80.91 -50.54 38.34
CA THR A 96 -80.08 -51.22 37.35
C THR A 96 -79.74 -50.28 36.18
N LYS A 97 -80.74 -49.59 35.61
CA LYS A 97 -80.54 -48.65 34.49
C LYS A 97 -79.66 -47.45 34.86
N SER A 98 -79.77 -46.97 36.10
CA SER A 98 -78.94 -45.88 36.63
C SER A 98 -77.58 -46.34 37.15
N ARG A 99 -77.22 -47.62 36.99
CA ARG A 99 -75.95 -48.22 37.46
C ARG A 99 -75.74 -48.11 38.97
N SER A 100 -76.82 -47.95 39.74
CA SER A 100 -76.80 -48.00 41.21
C SER A 100 -76.91 -49.47 41.65
N PHE A 101 -75.87 -50.27 41.39
CA PHE A 101 -75.93 -51.72 41.54
C PHE A 101 -76.13 -52.19 42.98
N SER A 102 -75.57 -51.50 43.98
CA SER A 102 -75.80 -51.83 45.41
C SER A 102 -77.28 -51.66 45.81
N SER A 103 -77.92 -50.58 45.35
CA SER A 103 -79.36 -50.37 45.57
C SER A 103 -80.19 -51.41 44.82
N ALA A 104 -79.81 -51.74 43.59
CA ALA A 104 -80.47 -52.76 42.78
C ALA A 104 -80.34 -54.16 43.41
N GLU A 105 -79.17 -54.49 43.97
CA GLU A 105 -78.91 -55.74 44.66
C GLU A 105 -79.82 -55.91 45.87
N THR A 106 -80.01 -54.83 46.65
CA THR A 106 -80.94 -54.84 47.78
C THR A 106 -82.36 -55.22 47.33
N GLN A 107 -82.83 -54.66 46.21
CA GLN A 107 -84.14 -55.01 45.65
C GLN A 107 -84.16 -56.46 45.14
N LEU A 108 -83.09 -56.91 44.49
CA LEU A 108 -82.97 -58.27 43.96
C LEU A 108 -83.02 -59.33 45.06
N VAL A 109 -82.35 -59.09 46.19
CA VAL A 109 -82.37 -60.01 47.34
C VAL A 109 -83.78 -60.08 47.93
N ALA A 110 -84.49 -58.95 48.07
CA ALA A 110 -85.88 -58.93 48.52
C ALA A 110 -86.81 -59.71 47.54
N LEU A 111 -86.61 -59.53 46.24
CA LEU A 111 -87.33 -60.26 45.19
C LEU A 111 -87.03 -61.77 45.22
N ALA A 112 -85.79 -62.18 45.46
CA ALA A 112 -85.43 -63.58 45.63
C ALA A 112 -86.08 -64.20 46.89
N GLN A 113 -86.10 -63.47 48.01
CA GLN A 113 -86.81 -63.89 49.22
C GLN A 113 -88.31 -64.08 48.99
N TYR A 114 -88.94 -63.22 48.19
CA TYR A 114 -90.34 -63.39 47.78
C TYR A 114 -90.57 -64.74 47.07
N GLN A 115 -89.70 -65.14 46.14
CA GLN A 115 -89.83 -66.44 45.46
C GLN A 115 -89.55 -67.63 46.39
N LEU A 116 -88.64 -67.47 47.36
CA LEU A 116 -88.33 -68.48 48.37
C LEU A 116 -89.51 -68.71 49.31
N GLN A 117 -90.12 -67.64 49.83
CA GLN A 117 -91.29 -67.72 50.72
C GLN A 117 -92.49 -68.38 50.04
N ASN A 118 -92.66 -68.16 48.74
CA ASN A 118 -93.75 -68.73 47.95
C ASN A 118 -93.37 -70.08 47.30
N GLY A 119 -92.19 -70.63 47.62
CA GLY A 119 -91.80 -71.98 47.25
C GLY A 119 -91.58 -72.21 45.76
N PHE A 120 -91.28 -71.17 44.97
CA PHE A 120 -91.03 -71.32 43.53
C PHE A 120 -89.63 -70.90 43.07
N TYR A 121 -88.79 -70.40 43.97
CA TYR A 121 -87.37 -70.16 43.69
C TYR A 121 -86.62 -71.44 43.29
N ASP A 122 -86.91 -72.57 43.95
CA ASP A 122 -86.26 -73.86 43.73
C ASP A 122 -87.12 -74.88 42.96
N LYS A 123 -88.24 -74.46 42.36
CA LYS A 123 -89.10 -75.39 41.58
C LYS A 123 -88.36 -76.05 40.40
N SER A 124 -87.24 -75.50 39.94
CA SER A 124 -86.34 -76.15 38.97
C SER A 124 -85.71 -77.45 39.49
N LYS A 125 -85.54 -77.63 40.81
CA LYS A 125 -85.09 -78.91 41.41
C LYS A 125 -86.14 -80.01 41.35
N TYR A 126 -87.43 -79.65 41.35
CA TYR A 126 -88.54 -80.61 41.46
C TYR A 126 -89.27 -80.86 40.12
N LYS A 127 -89.15 -79.94 39.14
CA LYS A 127 -89.60 -80.14 37.76
C LYS A 127 -88.39 -80.25 36.83
N SER A 128 -87.88 -81.46 36.64
CA SER A 128 -86.99 -81.94 35.55
C SER A 128 -86.19 -80.90 34.73
N HIS A 129 -85.49 -79.98 35.37
CA HIS A 129 -84.33 -79.32 34.77
C HIS A 129 -83.12 -80.02 35.39
N SER A 130 -82.37 -80.77 34.58
CA SER A 130 -81.15 -81.41 35.06
C SER A 130 -80.26 -80.34 35.68
N VAL A 131 -79.60 -80.63 36.82
CA VAL A 131 -78.67 -79.71 37.49
C VAL A 131 -77.69 -79.09 36.47
N ASN A 132 -77.28 -79.88 35.49
CA ASN A 132 -76.47 -79.48 34.34
C ASN A 132 -77.03 -78.27 33.56
N ALA A 133 -78.35 -78.17 33.37
CA ALA A 133 -78.95 -77.06 32.61
C ALA A 133 -78.81 -75.70 33.33
N LEU A 134 -78.85 -75.69 34.67
CA LEU A 134 -78.66 -74.48 35.47
C LEU A 134 -77.18 -74.06 35.47
N GLU A 135 -76.27 -75.03 35.61
CA GLU A 135 -74.83 -74.79 35.52
C GLU A 135 -74.44 -74.26 34.13
N ILE A 136 -74.99 -74.84 33.05
CA ILE A 136 -74.77 -74.38 31.68
C ILE A 136 -75.25 -72.92 31.50
N LYS A 137 -76.42 -72.56 32.05
CA LYS A 137 -76.90 -71.17 32.02
C LYS A 137 -75.97 -70.22 32.78
N LYS A 138 -75.48 -70.65 33.96
CA LYS A 138 -74.53 -69.88 34.76
C LYS A 138 -73.26 -69.58 33.95
N SER A 139 -72.64 -70.62 33.39
CA SER A 139 -71.45 -70.49 32.55
C SER A 139 -71.70 -69.67 31.29
N THR A 140 -72.92 -69.74 30.71
CA THR A 140 -73.30 -68.92 29.55
C THR A 140 -73.33 -67.44 29.89
N ASN A 141 -73.90 -67.05 31.04
CA ASN A 141 -73.92 -65.66 31.46
C ASN A 141 -72.52 -65.13 31.79
N GLU A 142 -71.68 -65.94 32.44
CA GLU A 142 -70.27 -65.60 32.68
C GLU A 142 -69.51 -65.37 31.36
N LEU A 143 -69.73 -66.23 30.35
CA LEU A 143 -69.13 -66.08 29.03
C LEU A 143 -69.62 -64.81 28.32
N LEU A 144 -70.90 -64.48 28.42
CA LEU A 144 -71.45 -63.24 27.86
C LEU A 144 -70.85 -62.00 28.53
N LEU A 145 -70.71 -62.02 29.86
CA LEU A 145 -70.07 -60.95 30.62
C LEU A 145 -68.63 -60.74 30.17
N GLN A 146 -67.86 -61.82 30.07
CA GLN A 146 -66.47 -61.77 29.59
C GLN A 146 -66.39 -61.26 28.14
N LYS A 147 -67.31 -61.69 27.27
CA LYS A 147 -67.37 -61.23 25.87
C LYS A 147 -67.56 -59.72 25.78
N GLU A 148 -68.53 -59.16 26.51
CA GLU A 148 -68.76 -57.70 26.49
C GLU A 148 -67.60 -56.93 27.12
N ASN A 149 -66.98 -57.46 28.18
CA ASN A 149 -65.79 -56.86 28.77
C ASN A 149 -64.61 -56.80 27.78
N ILE A 150 -64.33 -57.91 27.09
CA ILE A 150 -63.27 -57.98 26.07
C ILE A 150 -63.54 -57.02 24.93
N LYS A 151 -64.80 -56.89 24.50
CA LYS A 151 -65.19 -55.95 23.45
C LYS A 151 -64.89 -54.51 23.86
N HIS A 152 -65.29 -54.11 25.07
CA HIS A 152 -65.04 -52.77 25.59
C HIS A 152 -63.54 -52.48 25.74
N LEU A 153 -62.78 -53.42 26.32
CA LEU A 153 -61.32 -53.30 26.44
C LEU A 153 -60.65 -53.12 25.07
N ARG A 154 -61.11 -53.86 24.04
CA ARG A 154 -60.60 -53.72 22.68
C ARG A 154 -60.86 -52.31 22.13
N GLU A 155 -62.06 -51.77 22.29
CA GLU A 155 -62.40 -50.41 21.85
C GLU A 155 -61.49 -49.36 22.51
N GLN A 156 -61.19 -49.53 23.80
CA GLN A 156 -60.24 -48.65 24.50
C GLN A 156 -58.82 -48.79 23.97
N TYR A 157 -58.33 -50.01 23.74
CA TYR A 157 -57.01 -50.22 23.19
C TYR A 157 -56.88 -49.65 21.77
N ASP A 158 -57.89 -49.81 20.93
CA ASP A 158 -57.91 -49.23 19.58
C ASP A 158 -57.88 -47.70 19.63
N ALA A 159 -58.61 -47.08 20.58
CA ALA A 159 -58.56 -45.64 20.81
C ALA A 159 -57.17 -45.17 21.28
N LEU A 160 -56.56 -45.90 22.23
CA LEU A 160 -55.22 -45.60 22.73
C LEU A 160 -54.15 -45.74 21.64
N ILE A 161 -54.24 -46.76 20.80
CA ILE A 161 -53.35 -46.93 19.63
C ILE A 161 -53.53 -45.77 18.65
N GLY A 162 -54.76 -45.32 18.43
CA GLY A 162 -55.06 -44.12 17.64
C GLY A 162 -54.35 -42.89 18.17
N ASP A 163 -54.49 -42.60 19.47
CA ASP A 163 -53.85 -41.46 20.12
C ASP A 163 -52.31 -41.56 20.06
N LEU A 164 -51.74 -42.73 20.35
CA LEU A 164 -50.30 -42.97 20.26
C LEU A 164 -49.76 -42.73 18.84
N ASN A 165 -50.50 -43.13 17.80
CA ASN A 165 -50.13 -42.88 16.41
C ASN A 165 -50.19 -41.39 16.07
N GLN A 166 -51.19 -40.67 16.58
CA GLN A 166 -51.29 -39.22 16.40
C GLN A 166 -50.14 -38.49 17.10
N GLN A 167 -49.81 -38.85 18.33
CA GLN A 167 -48.67 -38.30 19.06
C GLN A 167 -47.34 -38.60 18.34
N LYS A 168 -47.15 -39.84 17.86
CA LYS A 168 -45.96 -40.22 17.07
C LYS A 168 -45.82 -39.36 15.81
N LYS A 169 -46.92 -39.13 15.09
CA LYS A 169 -46.94 -38.27 13.91
C LYS A 169 -46.55 -36.83 14.27
N SER A 170 -47.15 -36.27 15.32
CA SER A 170 -46.83 -34.91 15.79
C SER A 170 -45.35 -34.75 16.16
N ILE A 171 -44.76 -35.72 16.84
CA ILE A 171 -43.32 -35.73 17.17
C ILE A 171 -42.46 -35.79 15.90
N THR A 172 -42.84 -36.62 14.93
CA THR A 172 -42.11 -36.78 13.66
C THR A 172 -42.15 -35.49 12.84
N ASP A 173 -43.32 -34.85 12.75
CA ASP A 173 -43.51 -33.58 12.06
C ASP A 173 -42.67 -32.47 12.74
N PHE A 174 -42.70 -32.40 14.08
CA PHE A 174 -41.87 -31.48 14.85
C PHE A 174 -40.37 -31.68 14.62
N GLN A 175 -39.90 -32.93 14.64
CA GLN A 175 -38.50 -33.25 14.39
C GLN A 175 -38.07 -32.81 12.98
N THR A 176 -38.91 -33.07 11.98
CA THR A 176 -38.65 -32.68 10.58
C THR A 176 -38.57 -31.16 10.44
N GLN A 177 -39.51 -30.44 11.07
CA GLN A 177 -39.49 -28.99 11.11
C GLN A 177 -38.20 -28.46 11.75
N LYS A 178 -37.81 -29.00 12.91
CA LYS A 178 -36.60 -28.55 13.62
C LYS A 178 -35.31 -28.85 12.89
N GLN A 179 -35.25 -29.96 12.15
CA GLN A 179 -34.12 -30.26 11.28
C GLN A 179 -34.01 -29.26 10.12
N GLY A 180 -35.15 -28.85 9.54
CA GLY A 180 -35.20 -27.79 8.52
C GLY A 180 -34.75 -26.44 9.05
N GLU A 181 -35.25 -26.02 10.22
CA GLU A 181 -34.83 -24.78 10.89
C GLU A 181 -33.33 -24.78 11.20
N LEU A 182 -32.79 -25.90 11.69
CA LEU A 182 -31.35 -26.03 12.00
C LEU A 182 -30.51 -25.90 10.72
N GLN A 183 -30.92 -26.52 9.62
CA GLN A 183 -30.21 -26.39 8.34
C GLN A 183 -30.19 -24.93 7.85
N GLN A 184 -31.29 -24.20 8.00
CA GLN A 184 -31.33 -22.77 7.66
C GLN A 184 -30.36 -21.96 8.53
N ILE A 185 -30.29 -22.24 9.84
CA ILE A 185 -29.34 -21.58 10.75
C ILE A 185 -27.89 -21.85 10.30
N VAL A 186 -27.56 -23.09 9.93
CA VAL A 186 -26.23 -23.46 9.44
C VAL A 186 -25.88 -22.70 8.15
N ASN A 187 -26.79 -22.66 7.18
CA ASN A 187 -26.59 -21.94 5.93
C ASN A 187 -26.42 -20.42 6.16
N ASN A 188 -27.21 -19.85 7.08
CA ASN A 188 -27.08 -18.44 7.45
C ASN A 188 -25.73 -18.15 8.12
N LEU A 189 -25.26 -19.02 9.01
CA LEU A 189 -23.96 -18.87 9.66
C LEU A 189 -22.82 -18.91 8.64
N GLU A 190 -22.86 -19.83 7.68
CA GLU A 190 -21.88 -19.90 6.59
C GLU A 190 -21.88 -18.59 5.78
N THR A 191 -23.05 -18.10 5.40
CA THR A 191 -23.20 -16.81 4.68
C THR A 191 -22.65 -15.63 5.49
N THR A 192 -22.94 -15.58 6.80
CA THR A 192 -22.41 -14.54 7.69
C THR A 192 -20.89 -14.58 7.78
N ASN A 193 -20.28 -15.77 7.83
CA ASN A 193 -18.83 -15.92 7.84
C ASN A 193 -18.20 -15.42 6.54
N ILE A 194 -18.77 -15.77 5.39
CA ILE A 194 -18.33 -15.27 4.07
C ILE A 194 -18.42 -13.74 4.02
N ASN A 195 -19.56 -13.17 4.42
CA ASN A 195 -19.75 -11.72 4.44
C ASN A 195 -18.75 -11.02 5.38
N THR A 196 -18.45 -11.62 6.52
CA THR A 196 -17.46 -11.10 7.48
C THR A 196 -16.06 -11.06 6.87
N GLN A 197 -15.65 -12.10 6.15
CA GLN A 197 -14.38 -12.14 5.45
C GLN A 197 -14.30 -11.07 4.35
N GLN A 198 -15.39 -10.88 3.58
CA GLN A 198 -15.48 -9.82 2.57
C GLN A 198 -15.37 -8.43 3.19
N ILE A 199 -16.03 -8.18 4.32
CA ILE A 199 -15.94 -6.91 5.06
C ILE A 199 -14.50 -6.65 5.52
N GLN A 200 -13.80 -7.66 6.05
CA GLN A 200 -12.40 -7.52 6.47
C GLN A 200 -11.47 -7.20 5.29
N SER A 201 -11.70 -7.83 4.14
CA SER A 201 -10.96 -7.54 2.90
C SER A 201 -11.19 -6.10 2.41
N LEU A 202 -12.45 -5.65 2.41
CA LEU A 202 -12.81 -4.27 2.07
C LEU A 202 -12.18 -3.27 3.05
N LEU A 203 -12.22 -3.54 4.35
CA LEU A 203 -11.61 -2.69 5.37
C LEU A 203 -10.08 -2.57 5.18
N THR A 204 -9.43 -3.68 4.83
CA THR A 204 -7.99 -3.70 4.54
C THR A 204 -7.68 -2.85 3.30
N THR A 205 -8.46 -3.02 2.23
CA THR A 205 -8.31 -2.24 0.99
C THR A 205 -8.57 -0.75 1.22
N ALA A 206 -9.58 -0.40 2.01
CA ALA A 206 -9.89 0.97 2.40
C ALA A 206 -8.74 1.58 3.22
N SER A 207 -8.17 0.84 4.17
CA SER A 207 -7.04 1.29 4.98
C SER A 207 -5.79 1.55 4.14
N GLN A 208 -5.48 0.64 3.20
CA GLN A 208 -4.38 0.84 2.25
C GLN A 208 -4.61 2.06 1.35
N SER A 209 -5.85 2.28 0.92
CA SER A 209 -6.22 3.43 0.11
C SER A 209 -6.10 4.74 0.89
N GLN A 210 -6.49 4.75 2.18
CA GLN A 210 -6.29 5.88 3.07
C GLN A 210 -4.80 6.24 3.22
N THR A 211 -3.94 5.25 3.40
CA THR A 211 -2.48 5.47 3.47
C THR A 211 -1.95 6.09 2.18
N LYS A 212 -2.39 5.59 1.01
CA LYS A 212 -2.02 6.18 -0.29
C LYS A 212 -2.50 7.62 -0.40
N ILE A 213 -3.75 7.91 -0.03
CA ILE A 213 -4.32 9.27 -0.04
C ILE A 213 -3.47 10.20 0.82
N ASN A 214 -3.13 9.80 2.05
CA ASN A 214 -2.30 10.62 2.95
C ASN A 214 -0.92 10.90 2.34
N SER A 215 -0.28 9.88 1.74
CA SER A 215 1.03 10.05 1.09
C SER A 215 0.97 11.01 -0.11
N LEU A 216 -0.11 10.97 -0.90
CA LEU A 216 -0.32 11.89 -2.01
C LEU A 216 -0.58 13.31 -1.51
N LEU A 217 -1.34 13.46 -0.42
CA LEU A 217 -1.61 14.77 0.19
C LEU A 217 -0.31 15.41 0.69
N GLU A 218 0.55 14.64 1.37
CA GLU A 218 1.88 15.12 1.77
C GLU A 218 2.75 15.51 0.58
N GLN A 219 2.70 14.75 -0.53
CA GLN A 219 3.44 15.09 -1.74
C GLN A 219 2.92 16.38 -2.38
N ILE A 220 1.61 16.55 -2.49
CA ILE A 220 0.97 17.76 -3.02
C ILE A 220 1.39 18.99 -2.20
N GLU A 221 1.42 18.88 -0.87
CA GLU A 221 1.82 20.00 -0.02
C GLU A 221 3.30 20.38 -0.21
N ARG A 222 4.19 19.39 -0.38
CA ARG A 222 5.61 19.64 -0.71
C ARG A 222 5.76 20.31 -2.07
N ASP A 223 5.04 19.83 -3.09
CA ASP A 223 5.10 20.38 -4.44
C ASP A 223 4.56 21.81 -4.48
N LYS A 224 3.49 22.09 -3.71
CA LYS A 224 2.95 23.45 -3.52
C LYS A 224 3.99 24.38 -2.90
N GLN A 225 4.62 24.00 -1.78
CA GLN A 225 5.66 24.81 -1.14
C GLN A 225 6.84 25.10 -2.07
N LYS A 226 7.27 24.08 -2.84
CA LYS A 226 8.32 24.25 -3.85
C LYS A 226 7.90 25.23 -4.95
N SER A 227 6.65 25.13 -5.41
CA SER A 227 6.11 26.03 -6.44
C SER A 227 6.03 27.47 -5.94
N GLU A 228 5.58 27.69 -4.69
CA GLU A 228 5.56 29.01 -4.04
C GLU A 228 6.97 29.61 -3.92
N SER A 229 7.94 28.83 -3.40
CA SER A 229 9.34 29.28 -3.30
C SER A 229 9.94 29.62 -4.67
N THR A 230 9.62 28.84 -5.70
CA THR A 230 10.10 29.10 -7.07
C THR A 230 9.48 30.39 -7.61
N SER A 231 8.18 30.62 -7.35
CA SER A 231 7.49 31.85 -7.74
C SER A 231 8.14 33.08 -7.09
N ASP A 232 8.44 33.01 -5.78
CA ASP A 232 9.12 34.09 -5.05
C ASP A 232 10.52 34.39 -5.61
N GLU A 233 11.28 33.35 -5.99
CA GLU A 233 12.58 33.52 -6.64
C GLU A 233 12.46 34.17 -8.02
N ILE A 234 11.47 33.76 -8.82
CA ILE A 234 11.19 34.37 -10.13
C ILE A 234 10.86 35.86 -9.96
N ASP A 235 10.00 36.22 -9.01
CA ASP A 235 9.63 37.62 -8.76
C ASP A 235 10.83 38.46 -8.32
N LYS A 236 11.73 37.91 -7.49
CA LYS A 236 12.99 38.57 -7.11
C LYS A 236 13.90 38.80 -8.31
N VAL A 237 14.09 37.78 -9.15
CA VAL A 237 14.94 37.87 -10.36
C VAL A 237 14.35 38.87 -11.36
N LEU A 238 13.03 38.85 -11.59
CA LEU A 238 12.37 39.81 -12.47
C LEU A 238 12.51 41.24 -11.96
N THR A 239 12.33 41.46 -10.65
CA THR A 239 12.51 42.78 -10.04
C THR A 239 13.96 43.26 -10.19
N LYS A 240 14.94 42.39 -9.92
CA LYS A 240 16.36 42.70 -10.10
C LYS A 240 16.70 43.04 -11.56
N ASN A 241 16.27 42.21 -12.51
CA ASN A 241 16.51 42.45 -13.93
C ASN A 241 15.88 43.78 -14.38
N LYS A 242 14.67 44.11 -13.90
CA LYS A 242 14.03 45.39 -14.18
C LYS A 242 14.87 46.58 -13.68
N THR A 243 15.44 46.48 -12.48
CA THR A 243 16.33 47.52 -11.95
C THR A 243 17.64 47.62 -12.74
N GLU A 244 18.26 46.49 -13.09
CA GLU A 244 19.49 46.47 -13.89
C GLU A 244 19.28 47.03 -15.30
N PHE A 245 18.15 46.70 -15.95
CA PHE A 245 17.80 47.29 -17.24
C PHE A 245 17.57 48.80 -17.16
N ALA A 246 16.93 49.29 -16.09
CA ALA A 246 16.76 50.72 -15.88
C ALA A 246 18.11 51.44 -15.71
N ASP A 247 19.05 50.85 -14.98
CA ASP A 247 20.41 51.37 -14.82
C ASP A 247 21.20 51.36 -16.13
N VAL A 248 21.08 50.30 -16.94
CA VAL A 248 21.71 50.22 -18.27
C VAL A 248 21.14 51.29 -19.20
N LEU A 249 19.82 51.48 -19.23
CA LEU A 249 19.19 52.54 -20.02
C LEU A 249 19.69 53.93 -19.61
N LYS A 250 19.83 54.17 -18.31
CA LYS A 250 20.39 55.43 -17.80
C LYS A 250 21.83 55.64 -18.28
N LYS A 251 22.70 54.64 -18.13
CA LYS A 251 24.10 54.72 -18.59
C LYS A 251 24.20 54.91 -20.10
N LEU A 252 23.29 54.30 -20.87
CA LEU A 252 23.26 54.44 -22.32
C LEU A 252 22.92 55.88 -22.73
N ASN A 253 21.90 56.48 -22.09
CA ASN A 253 21.55 57.89 -22.30
C ASN A 253 22.68 58.84 -21.89
N GLU A 254 23.34 58.59 -20.76
CA GLU A 254 24.52 59.37 -20.33
C GLU A 254 25.66 59.27 -21.34
N THR A 255 25.92 58.06 -21.87
CA THR A 255 26.96 57.82 -22.88
C THR A 255 26.62 58.51 -24.20
N GLU A 256 25.37 58.44 -24.64
CA GLU A 256 24.88 59.13 -25.84
C GLU A 256 25.07 60.64 -25.72
N THR A 257 24.70 61.21 -24.56
CA THR A 257 24.89 62.65 -24.28
C THR A 257 26.37 63.03 -24.34
N ASN A 258 27.25 62.27 -23.69
CA ASN A 258 28.69 62.51 -23.71
C ASN A 258 29.28 62.39 -25.13
N TYR A 259 28.78 61.46 -25.95
CA TYR A 259 29.23 61.29 -27.33
C TYR A 259 28.82 62.49 -28.19
N LEU A 260 27.59 62.99 -28.03
CA LEU A 260 27.11 64.20 -28.71
C LEU A 260 27.95 65.43 -28.34
N ASP A 261 28.28 65.59 -27.05
CA ASP A 261 29.14 66.68 -26.57
C ASP A 261 30.56 66.58 -27.16
N LEU A 262 31.16 65.38 -27.14
CA LEU A 262 32.50 65.15 -27.70
C LEU A 262 32.52 65.38 -29.21
N TYR A 263 31.47 64.95 -29.92
CA TYR A 263 31.31 65.21 -31.35
C TYR A 263 31.25 66.72 -31.63
N SER A 264 30.47 67.47 -30.85
CA SER A 264 30.39 68.93 -30.96
C SER A 264 31.74 69.61 -30.68
N GLU A 265 32.49 69.15 -29.67
CA GLU A 265 33.83 69.66 -29.37
C GLU A 265 34.82 69.35 -30.50
N PHE A 266 34.77 68.13 -31.05
CA PHE A 266 35.60 67.71 -32.18
C PHE A 266 35.31 68.55 -33.43
N GLU A 267 34.05 68.75 -33.78
CA GLU A 267 33.62 69.61 -34.89
C GLU A 267 34.10 71.05 -34.67
N GLY A 268 34.01 71.58 -33.44
CA GLY A 268 34.57 72.88 -33.07
C GLY A 268 36.09 72.97 -33.30
N LYS A 269 36.85 71.95 -32.87
CA LYS A 269 38.31 71.90 -33.10
C LYS A 269 38.67 71.74 -34.58
N LEU A 270 37.90 70.94 -35.32
CA LEU A 270 38.10 70.77 -36.76
C LEU A 270 37.95 72.10 -37.49
N ASN A 271 36.89 72.86 -37.19
CA ASN A 271 36.69 74.21 -37.74
C ASN A 271 37.87 75.15 -37.45
N VAL A 272 38.45 75.08 -36.24
CA VAL A 272 39.65 75.85 -35.89
C VAL A 272 40.86 75.42 -36.72
N ILE A 273 41.08 74.11 -36.92
CA ILE A 273 42.17 73.58 -37.74
C ILE A 273 42.01 73.99 -39.19
N GLU A 274 40.81 73.84 -39.76
CA GLU A 274 40.49 74.26 -41.13
C GLU A 274 40.78 75.74 -41.33
N SER A 275 40.40 76.61 -40.37
CA SER A 275 40.73 78.04 -40.43
C SER A 275 42.24 78.36 -40.38
N LYS A 276 43.07 77.43 -39.89
CA LYS A 276 44.53 77.57 -39.80
C LYS A 276 45.30 76.81 -40.88
N PHE A 277 44.62 76.04 -41.72
CA PHE A 277 45.26 75.20 -42.73
C PHE A 277 46.09 76.04 -43.72
N ASP A 278 45.53 77.17 -44.17
CA ASP A 278 46.23 78.08 -45.09
C ASP A 278 47.51 78.67 -44.46
N TYR A 279 47.47 78.98 -43.16
CA TYR A 279 48.63 79.47 -42.40
C TYR A 279 49.75 78.42 -42.30
N PHE A 280 49.41 77.15 -42.05
CA PHE A 280 50.42 76.09 -41.98
C PHE A 280 51.02 75.75 -43.35
N LYS A 281 50.22 75.83 -44.42
CA LYS A 281 50.69 75.65 -45.79
C LYS A 281 51.76 76.68 -46.14
N GLU A 282 51.53 77.95 -45.79
CA GLU A 282 52.50 79.03 -45.97
C GLU A 282 53.82 78.78 -45.21
N ARG A 283 53.76 78.18 -44.01
CA ARG A 283 54.95 77.89 -43.18
C ARG A 283 55.78 76.70 -43.68
N ASN A 284 55.14 75.69 -44.29
CA ASN A 284 55.85 74.54 -44.84
C ASN A 284 56.64 74.90 -46.11
N GLU A 285 56.10 75.76 -46.97
CA GLU A 285 56.85 76.30 -48.13
C GLU A 285 58.11 77.08 -47.68
N TYR A 286 58.06 77.72 -46.51
CA TYR A 286 59.22 78.37 -45.91
C TYR A 286 60.30 77.38 -45.41
N LEU A 287 59.91 76.22 -44.87
CA LEU A 287 60.82 75.19 -44.38
C LEU A 287 61.50 74.40 -45.51
N ASP A 288 60.79 74.09 -46.58
CA ASP A 288 61.32 73.31 -47.71
C ASP A 288 62.47 74.06 -48.41
N ASN A 289 62.40 75.40 -48.44
CA ASN A 289 63.47 76.26 -48.94
C ASN A 289 64.75 76.25 -48.08
N LEU A 290 64.68 75.85 -46.80
CA LEU A 290 65.82 75.84 -45.88
C LEU A 290 66.56 74.49 -45.81
N ILE A 291 65.94 73.39 -46.25
CA ILE A 291 66.41 72.02 -45.99
C ILE A 291 67.29 71.44 -47.12
N GLY A 292 67.40 72.10 -48.27
CA GLY A 292 68.19 71.65 -49.42
C GLY A 292 69.72 71.56 -49.26
N ARG A 293 70.29 71.66 -48.04
CA ARG A 293 71.74 71.77 -47.84
C ARG A 293 72.20 71.24 -46.46
N GLU A 294 72.48 69.93 -46.30
CA GLU A 294 73.63 69.37 -45.52
C GLU A 294 73.62 67.84 -45.19
N VAL A 295 74.82 67.32 -44.87
CA VAL A 295 75.41 65.97 -45.07
C VAL A 295 75.04 64.89 -44.01
N GLY A 296 74.30 65.21 -42.95
CA GLY A 296 74.04 64.29 -41.82
C GLY A 296 73.13 63.07 -42.09
N ALA A 297 72.53 62.96 -43.28
CA ALA A 297 71.62 61.86 -43.62
C ALA A 297 72.31 60.58 -44.14
N SER A 298 73.53 60.67 -44.70
CA SER A 298 74.15 59.52 -45.40
C SER A 298 74.72 58.45 -44.46
N LEU A 299 75.25 58.83 -43.29
CA LEU A 299 75.83 57.92 -42.30
C LEU A 299 74.77 57.09 -41.55
N PHE A 300 73.62 57.68 -41.25
CA PHE A 300 72.50 56.98 -40.63
C PHE A 300 71.97 55.88 -41.55
N GLU A 301 71.77 56.18 -42.83
CA GLU A 301 71.27 55.17 -43.77
C GLU A 301 72.27 54.04 -44.03
N THR A 302 73.58 54.32 -44.00
CA THR A 302 74.60 53.27 -44.17
C THR A 302 74.58 52.23 -43.04
N PHE A 303 74.44 52.66 -41.76
CA PHE A 303 74.35 51.72 -40.64
C PHE A 303 73.01 50.99 -40.56
N LYS A 304 71.92 51.66 -40.95
CA LYS A 304 70.59 51.06 -41.03
C LYS A 304 70.52 49.97 -42.12
N GLN A 305 71.12 50.22 -43.28
CA GLN A 305 71.22 49.25 -44.36
C GLN A 305 72.01 48.01 -43.93
N ARG A 306 73.14 48.19 -43.23
CA ARG A 306 73.95 47.05 -42.75
C ARG A 306 73.25 46.20 -41.67
N LYS A 307 72.43 46.81 -40.81
CA LYS A 307 71.56 46.10 -39.85
C LYS A 307 70.55 45.20 -40.57
N ILE A 308 69.96 45.68 -41.66
CA ILE A 308 68.99 44.91 -42.45
C ILE A 308 69.70 43.71 -43.12
N GLU A 309 70.89 43.91 -43.69
CA GLU A 309 71.68 42.85 -44.32
C GLU A 309 72.06 41.70 -43.36
N LEU A 310 72.28 41.99 -42.08
CA LEU A 310 72.61 40.99 -41.05
C LEU A 310 71.40 40.18 -40.55
N THR A 311 70.17 40.57 -40.95
CA THR A 311 68.95 39.86 -40.53
C THR A 311 68.83 38.49 -41.22
N ASN A 312 69.27 38.38 -42.48
CA ASN A 312 69.19 37.13 -43.25
C ASN A 312 70.16 36.05 -42.71
N PRO A 313 71.46 36.33 -42.46
CA PRO A 313 72.36 35.39 -41.78
C PRO A 313 71.86 34.97 -40.40
N LEU A 314 71.28 35.89 -39.61
CA LEU A 314 70.73 35.59 -38.29
C LEU A 314 69.58 34.58 -38.35
N ILE A 315 68.66 34.75 -39.30
CA ILE A 315 67.54 33.81 -39.52
C ILE A 315 68.07 32.44 -39.93
N PHE A 316 69.08 32.38 -40.82
CA PHE A 316 69.74 31.14 -41.22
C PHE A 316 70.36 30.41 -40.02
N TRP A 317 71.15 31.09 -39.18
CA TRP A 317 71.76 30.46 -38.01
C TRP A 317 70.74 30.07 -36.94
N ARG A 318 69.64 30.82 -36.79
CA ARG A 318 68.51 30.45 -35.91
C ARG A 318 67.88 29.13 -36.35
N ALA A 319 67.63 28.98 -37.65
CA ALA A 319 67.11 27.74 -38.21
C ALA A 319 68.13 26.59 -38.08
N ALA A 320 69.41 26.84 -38.35
CA ALA A 320 70.48 25.85 -38.21
C ALA A 320 70.63 25.32 -36.78
N VAL A 321 70.49 26.17 -35.75
CA VAL A 321 70.48 25.74 -34.33
C VAL A 321 69.30 24.81 -34.05
N GLY A 322 68.11 25.15 -34.53
CA GLY A 322 66.91 24.32 -34.37
C GLY A 322 67.05 22.95 -35.05
N VAL A 323 67.52 22.93 -36.30
CA VAL A 323 67.72 21.70 -37.09
C VAL A 323 68.82 20.84 -36.45
N MET A 324 69.97 21.42 -36.09
CA MET A 324 71.06 20.67 -35.46
C MET A 324 70.69 20.17 -34.06
N GLY A 325 69.88 20.91 -33.30
CA GLY A 325 69.38 20.46 -32.01
C GLY A 325 68.49 19.22 -32.15
N ALA A 326 67.55 19.26 -33.09
CA ALA A 326 66.69 18.12 -33.41
C ALA A 326 67.50 16.92 -33.94
N LEU A 327 68.44 17.15 -34.86
CA LEU A 327 69.32 16.11 -35.40
C LEU A 327 70.16 15.45 -34.31
N THR A 328 70.78 16.24 -33.44
CA THR A 328 71.61 15.75 -32.33
C THR A 328 70.76 14.89 -31.37
N PHE A 329 69.55 15.33 -31.06
CA PHE A 329 68.61 14.57 -30.22
C PHE A 329 68.20 13.23 -30.86
N VAL A 330 67.84 13.23 -32.15
CA VAL A 330 67.46 12.01 -32.89
C VAL A 330 68.61 11.02 -32.98
N VAL A 331 69.84 11.49 -33.23
CA VAL A 331 71.01 10.61 -33.34
C VAL A 331 71.39 10.02 -31.98
N ILE A 332 71.31 10.79 -30.89
CA ILE A 332 71.52 10.27 -29.53
C ILE A 332 70.50 9.17 -29.25
N LEU A 333 69.22 9.39 -29.55
CA LEU A 333 68.20 8.35 -29.41
C LEU A 333 68.56 7.12 -30.26
N ALA A 334 68.87 7.31 -31.54
CA ALA A 334 69.21 6.21 -32.44
C ALA A 334 70.43 5.39 -31.96
N ILE A 335 71.47 6.03 -31.42
CA ILE A 335 72.68 5.35 -30.91
C ILE A 335 72.38 4.60 -29.60
N PHE A 336 71.61 5.19 -28.69
CA PHE A 336 71.38 4.61 -27.36
C PHE A 336 70.24 3.59 -27.31
N THR A 337 69.28 3.67 -28.23
CA THR A 337 68.10 2.77 -28.26
C THR A 337 68.08 1.84 -29.47
N ASN A 338 68.99 2.02 -30.42
CA ASN A 338 69.11 1.22 -31.64
C ASN A 338 67.80 1.13 -32.46
N ILE A 339 66.97 2.18 -32.38
CA ILE A 339 65.61 2.23 -32.98
C ILE A 339 65.60 2.06 -34.50
N PHE A 340 66.66 2.44 -35.21
CA PHE A 340 66.73 2.34 -36.68
C PHE A 340 67.38 1.05 -37.19
N GLY A 341 67.80 0.12 -36.32
CA GLY A 341 68.35 -1.19 -36.71
C GLY A 341 69.66 -1.17 -37.52
N TRP A 342 70.27 0.00 -37.73
CA TRP A 342 71.40 0.19 -38.64
C TRP A 342 72.76 -0.18 -38.04
N LEU A 343 72.83 -0.42 -36.71
CA LEU A 343 74.08 -0.65 -35.97
C LEU A 343 74.22 -2.06 -35.36
N GLY A 344 73.46 -3.05 -35.84
CA GLY A 344 73.59 -4.45 -35.42
C GLY A 344 72.82 -4.79 -34.14
N LYS A 345 72.62 -6.09 -33.85
CA LYS A 345 71.72 -6.59 -32.78
C LYS A 345 72.11 -6.04 -31.39
N PRO A 346 71.14 -5.69 -30.53
CA PRO A 346 71.43 -5.24 -29.17
C PRO A 346 71.88 -6.44 -28.32
N ASP A 347 73.10 -6.38 -27.80
CA ASP A 347 73.54 -7.26 -26.71
C ASP A 347 72.95 -6.75 -25.39
N ASN A 348 72.13 -7.57 -24.73
CA ASN A 348 71.45 -7.23 -23.47
C ASN A 348 72.35 -7.29 -22.23
N VAL A 349 73.66 -7.04 -22.38
CA VAL A 349 74.61 -7.01 -21.26
C VAL A 349 75.18 -5.60 -21.15
N PHE A 350 75.00 -5.00 -19.97
CA PHE A 350 75.34 -3.60 -19.70
C PHE A 350 76.85 -3.46 -19.46
N HIS A 351 77.60 -3.24 -20.53
CA HIS A 351 79.03 -2.97 -20.52
C HIS A 351 79.26 -1.45 -20.45
N TRP A 352 80.01 -0.97 -19.46
CA TRP A 352 80.32 0.47 -19.30
C TRP A 352 81.08 1.02 -20.53
N GLU A 353 81.79 0.13 -21.21
CA GLU A 353 82.48 0.37 -22.48
C GLU A 353 81.52 0.87 -23.57
N ASN A 354 80.28 0.35 -23.62
CA ASN A 354 79.29 0.73 -24.63
C ASN A 354 78.77 2.17 -24.43
N ILE A 355 78.66 2.63 -23.18
CA ILE A 355 78.28 4.02 -22.87
C ILE A 355 79.37 4.97 -23.31
N LEU A 356 80.64 4.64 -23.03
CA LEU A 356 81.77 5.48 -23.39
C LEU A 356 81.95 5.56 -24.91
N VAL A 357 81.82 4.44 -25.62
CA VAL A 357 81.86 4.40 -27.09
C VAL A 357 80.71 5.21 -27.71
N ASN A 358 79.49 5.08 -27.18
CA ASN A 358 78.33 5.82 -27.67
C ASN A 358 78.42 7.33 -27.37
N ALA A 359 78.96 7.70 -26.19
CA ALA A 359 79.25 9.10 -25.86
C ALA A 359 80.29 9.69 -26.81
N LEU A 360 81.38 8.96 -27.09
CA LEU A 360 82.42 9.41 -28.03
C LEU A 360 81.86 9.58 -29.45
N LYS A 361 81.02 8.64 -29.91
CA LYS A 361 80.32 8.71 -31.21
C LYS A 361 79.37 9.92 -31.31
N SER A 362 78.75 10.32 -30.21
CA SER A 362 77.86 11.50 -30.18
C SER A 362 78.60 12.83 -30.06
N SER A 363 79.87 12.83 -29.64
CA SER A 363 80.65 14.05 -29.38
C SER A 363 80.80 15.02 -30.56
N PRO A 364 80.96 14.58 -31.83
CA PRO A 364 81.06 15.52 -32.96
C PRO A 364 79.76 16.30 -33.19
N LEU A 365 78.60 15.71 -32.89
CA LEU A 365 77.31 16.38 -33.03
C LEU A 365 77.09 17.43 -31.95
N PHE A 366 77.51 17.14 -30.71
CA PHE A 366 77.53 18.15 -29.65
C PHE A 366 78.46 19.32 -29.98
N PHE A 367 79.62 19.05 -30.58
CA PHE A 367 80.52 20.10 -31.05
C PHE A 367 79.89 20.95 -32.16
N LEU A 368 79.24 20.33 -33.15
CA LEU A 368 78.54 21.04 -34.22
C LEU A 368 77.36 21.86 -33.69
N LEU A 369 76.60 21.33 -32.73
CA LEU A 369 75.53 22.06 -32.07
C LEU A 369 76.06 23.26 -31.28
N TYR A 370 77.15 23.08 -30.54
CA TYR A 370 77.83 24.20 -29.85
C TYR A 370 78.30 25.26 -30.85
N TYR A 371 78.89 24.83 -31.98
CA TYR A 371 79.35 25.74 -33.03
C TYR A 371 78.19 26.55 -33.65
N THR A 372 77.07 25.92 -33.99
CA THR A 372 75.92 26.64 -34.55
C THR A 372 75.30 27.62 -33.56
N ILE A 373 75.23 27.26 -32.27
CA ILE A 373 74.80 28.15 -31.19
C ILE A 373 75.75 29.35 -31.07
N SER A 374 77.07 29.11 -31.12
CA SER A 374 78.06 30.19 -31.05
C SER A 374 77.99 31.14 -32.25
N GLN A 375 77.76 30.65 -33.47
CA GLN A 375 77.60 31.50 -34.65
C GLN A 375 76.31 32.32 -34.59
N TYR A 376 75.21 31.72 -34.13
CA TYR A 376 73.96 32.47 -33.91
C TYR A 376 74.15 33.63 -32.93
N ASN A 377 74.81 33.39 -31.79
CA ASN A 377 75.09 34.43 -30.81
C ASN A 377 76.02 35.52 -31.36
N LYS A 378 76.99 35.17 -32.19
CA LYS A 378 77.89 36.13 -32.83
C LYS A 378 77.13 37.07 -33.76
N GLU A 379 76.28 36.54 -34.63
CA GLU A 379 75.49 37.36 -35.58
C GLU A 379 74.44 38.23 -34.86
N ARG A 380 73.82 37.71 -33.80
CA ARG A 380 72.92 38.47 -32.92
C ARG A 380 73.63 39.70 -32.33
N ASN A 381 74.81 39.48 -31.77
CA ASN A 381 75.59 40.54 -31.16
C ASN A 381 75.99 41.62 -32.17
N PHE A 382 76.32 41.26 -33.42
CA PHE A 382 76.57 42.24 -34.47
C PHE A 382 75.32 43.04 -34.83
N GLN A 383 74.15 42.39 -34.97
CA GLN A 383 72.90 43.10 -35.25
C GLN A 383 72.58 44.14 -34.16
N GLU A 384 72.78 43.77 -32.89
CA GLU A 384 72.58 44.66 -31.75
C GLU A 384 73.61 45.81 -31.74
N GLU A 385 74.87 45.53 -32.07
CA GLU A 385 75.92 46.56 -32.19
C GLU A 385 75.61 47.57 -33.30
N TYR A 386 75.19 47.15 -34.49
CA TYR A 386 74.82 48.08 -35.56
C TYR A 386 73.51 48.83 -35.28
N ALA A 387 72.57 48.21 -34.57
CA ALA A 387 71.36 48.90 -34.10
C ALA A 387 71.71 50.01 -33.10
N PHE A 388 72.61 49.74 -32.16
CA PHE A 388 73.12 50.72 -31.23
C PHE A 388 73.87 51.86 -31.96
N LYS A 389 74.77 51.52 -32.90
CA LYS A 389 75.50 52.52 -33.71
C LYS A 389 74.56 53.40 -34.54
N SER A 390 73.51 52.84 -35.12
CA SER A 390 72.49 53.60 -35.86
C SER A 390 71.71 54.56 -34.95
N ALA A 391 71.30 54.11 -33.76
CA ALA A 391 70.60 54.95 -32.79
C ALA A 391 71.50 56.07 -32.25
N VAL A 392 72.76 55.75 -31.93
CA VAL A 392 73.74 56.73 -31.46
C VAL A 392 74.05 57.77 -32.54
N ALA A 393 74.23 57.37 -33.80
CA ALA A 393 74.41 58.30 -34.92
C ALA A 393 73.23 59.28 -35.09
N LEU A 394 71.99 58.80 -34.91
CA LEU A 394 70.80 59.65 -34.94
C LEU A 394 70.81 60.68 -33.80
N THR A 395 71.21 60.27 -32.60
CA THR A 395 71.29 61.18 -31.44
C THR A 395 72.44 62.19 -31.55
N ILE A 396 73.60 61.79 -32.10
CA ILE A 396 74.74 62.70 -32.32
C ILE A 396 74.36 63.81 -33.31
N LYS A 397 73.59 63.48 -34.37
CA LYS A 397 73.05 64.48 -35.29
C LYS A 397 72.19 65.50 -34.54
N ALA A 398 71.23 65.02 -33.76
CA ALA A 398 70.33 65.88 -32.98
C ALA A 398 71.09 66.77 -31.97
N TYR A 399 72.18 66.28 -31.37
CA TYR A 399 73.03 67.08 -30.48
C TYR A 399 73.98 68.04 -31.22
N SER A 400 74.49 67.67 -32.40
CA SER A 400 75.34 68.55 -33.22
C SER A 400 74.57 69.76 -33.76
N ASP A 401 73.27 69.59 -34.00
CA ASP A 401 72.37 70.64 -34.51
C ASP A 401 72.07 71.73 -33.45
N VAL A 402 72.32 71.45 -32.17
CA VAL A 402 72.12 72.39 -31.04
C VAL A 402 73.39 73.23 -30.75
N LEU A 403 74.54 72.85 -31.30
CA LEU A 403 75.82 73.54 -31.08
C LEU A 403 76.08 74.59 -32.17
N HIS A 404 76.35 75.85 -31.79
CA HIS A 404 76.55 76.99 -32.70
C HIS A 404 78.02 77.28 -33.08
N ASP A 405 78.99 76.51 -32.58
CA ASP A 405 80.43 76.73 -32.83
C ASP A 405 81.04 75.54 -33.61
N ASP A 406 81.51 75.79 -34.85
CA ASP A 406 81.92 74.77 -35.81
C ASP A 406 83.10 73.92 -35.31
N LYS A 407 84.03 74.49 -34.53
CA LYS A 407 85.16 73.72 -33.97
C LYS A 407 84.72 72.69 -32.92
N ASN A 408 83.74 73.04 -32.10
CA ASN A 408 83.21 72.15 -31.07
C ASN A 408 82.28 71.09 -31.68
N LYS A 409 81.60 71.42 -32.79
CA LYS A 409 80.79 70.49 -33.59
C LYS A 409 81.67 69.42 -34.24
N ASP A 410 82.77 69.82 -34.88
CA ASP A 410 83.74 68.89 -35.47
C ASP A 410 84.43 68.02 -34.41
N GLU A 411 84.81 68.57 -33.25
CA GLU A 411 85.41 67.78 -32.16
C GLU A 411 84.42 66.77 -31.55
N LEU A 412 83.15 67.16 -31.37
CA LEU A 412 82.09 66.28 -30.88
C LEU A 412 81.78 65.17 -31.89
N ILE A 413 81.66 65.50 -33.18
CA ILE A 413 81.47 64.52 -34.25
C ILE A 413 82.69 63.59 -34.31
N LEU A 414 83.92 64.10 -34.23
CA LEU A 414 85.14 63.28 -34.27
C LEU A 414 85.22 62.34 -33.07
N LYS A 415 85.02 62.82 -31.83
CA LYS A 415 85.00 61.99 -30.61
C LYS A 415 83.89 60.95 -30.64
N ALA A 416 82.70 61.33 -31.12
CA ALA A 416 81.56 60.44 -31.19
C ALA A 416 81.71 59.38 -32.30
N VAL A 417 82.31 59.74 -33.44
CA VAL A 417 82.71 58.80 -34.50
C VAL A 417 83.78 57.83 -33.97
N TYR A 418 84.82 58.31 -33.28
CA TYR A 418 85.80 57.44 -32.62
C TYR A 418 85.17 56.51 -31.57
N GLY A 419 84.14 56.97 -30.85
CA GLY A 419 83.35 56.16 -29.92
C GLY A 419 82.50 55.08 -30.61
N ILE A 420 81.89 55.39 -31.75
CA ILE A 420 81.11 54.46 -32.58
C ILE A 420 81.98 53.31 -33.13
N TYR A 421 83.27 53.56 -33.38
CA TYR A 421 84.20 52.50 -33.83
C TYR A 421 84.71 51.58 -32.70
N ARG A 422 84.43 51.89 -31.41
CA ARG A 422 84.83 51.05 -30.27
C ARG A 422 83.70 50.09 -29.88
N SER A 423 83.87 48.78 -30.12
CA SER A 423 82.84 47.77 -29.80
C SER A 423 82.61 47.65 -28.28
N PRO A 424 81.36 47.75 -27.78
CA PRO A 424 81.06 47.72 -26.34
C PRO A 424 81.25 46.33 -25.70
N ILE A 425 81.43 45.27 -26.50
CA ILE A 425 81.41 43.88 -26.01
C ILE A 425 82.74 43.47 -25.36
N TYR A 426 83.87 44.10 -25.70
CA TYR A 426 85.15 43.83 -25.03
C TYR A 426 85.25 44.40 -23.60
N ALA A 427 84.33 45.27 -23.20
CA ALA A 427 84.28 45.81 -21.84
C ALA A 427 83.74 44.78 -20.81
N LYS A 428 83.01 43.75 -21.25
CA LYS A 428 82.32 42.79 -20.36
C LYS A 428 83.27 41.78 -19.67
N ILE A 429 84.55 41.72 -20.05
CA ILE A 429 85.55 40.82 -19.45
C ILE A 429 86.31 41.47 -18.27
N ARG A 430 86.18 42.79 -18.04
CA ARG A 430 86.84 43.50 -16.91
C ARG A 430 85.89 44.02 -15.82
N ALA A 431 84.60 43.69 -15.88
CA ALA A 431 83.58 44.27 -15.01
C ALA A 431 83.25 43.43 -13.75
N THR A 432 84.27 42.90 -13.06
CA THR A 432 84.10 42.28 -11.73
C THR A 432 84.78 43.07 -10.61
N LYS A 433 85.23 44.32 -10.83
CA LYS A 433 85.95 45.06 -9.79
C LYS A 433 85.60 46.54 -9.56
N GLU A 434 84.50 47.07 -10.08
CA GLU A 434 84.15 48.50 -9.88
C GLU A 434 82.68 48.75 -9.51
N VAL A 435 82.27 48.25 -8.33
CA VAL A 435 80.98 48.64 -7.71
C VAL A 435 81.10 49.94 -6.88
N ASN A 436 82.30 50.53 -6.76
CA ASN A 436 82.51 51.72 -5.91
C ASN A 436 82.49 53.08 -6.64
N SER A 437 82.43 53.11 -7.98
CA SER A 437 82.58 54.37 -8.76
C SER A 437 81.26 55.15 -8.95
N ALA A 438 80.11 54.48 -8.88
CA ALA A 438 78.81 55.12 -9.11
C ALA A 438 78.31 55.95 -7.91
N LEU A 439 78.74 55.63 -6.68
CA LEU A 439 78.37 56.37 -5.47
C LEU A 439 79.19 57.67 -5.31
N ASP A 440 80.46 57.67 -5.73
CA ASP A 440 81.32 58.87 -5.71
C ASP A 440 80.91 59.91 -6.77
N MET A 441 80.36 59.46 -7.90
CA MET A 441 79.84 60.34 -8.95
C MET A 441 78.57 61.11 -8.51
N ILE A 442 77.76 60.51 -7.65
CA ILE A 442 76.54 61.14 -7.10
C ILE A 442 76.91 62.15 -6.00
N HIS A 443 77.95 61.88 -5.21
CA HIS A 443 78.45 62.80 -4.18
C HIS A 443 79.09 64.06 -4.80
N ASP A 444 79.83 63.93 -5.91
CA ASP A 444 80.46 65.08 -6.61
C ASP A 444 79.44 66.00 -7.34
N LEU A 445 78.30 65.44 -7.77
CA LEU A 445 77.18 66.18 -8.38
C LEU A 445 76.36 66.99 -7.34
N VAL A 446 76.19 66.46 -6.12
CA VAL A 446 75.51 67.17 -5.02
C VAL A 446 76.41 68.26 -4.42
N GLY A 447 77.74 68.04 -4.38
CA GLY A 447 78.72 69.05 -4.00
C GLY A 447 78.79 70.23 -4.96
N LYS A 448 78.82 69.98 -6.28
CA LYS A 448 78.85 71.07 -7.28
C LYS A 448 77.52 71.82 -7.41
N GLY A 449 76.38 71.18 -7.11
CA GLY A 449 75.07 71.83 -7.07
C GLY A 449 74.89 72.79 -5.88
N THR A 450 75.57 72.56 -4.76
CA THR A 450 75.48 73.40 -3.55
C THR A 450 76.46 74.59 -3.58
N GLU A 451 77.60 74.48 -4.27
CA GLU A 451 78.49 75.61 -4.54
C GLU A 451 77.93 76.61 -5.57
N LEU A 452 77.12 76.16 -6.53
CA LEU A 452 76.48 77.04 -7.53
C LEU A 452 75.25 77.81 -6.98
N LEU A 453 74.72 77.43 -5.82
CA LEU A 453 73.59 78.12 -5.16
C LEU A 453 74.05 79.09 -4.04
N THR A 454 75.35 79.15 -3.71
CA THR A 454 75.90 80.02 -2.65
C THR A 454 76.84 81.13 -3.16
N LYS A 455 77.03 81.27 -4.47
CA LYS A 455 77.62 82.48 -5.08
C LYS A 455 76.59 83.15 -5.99
N LYS A 456 76.25 84.39 -5.61
CA LYS A 456 75.39 85.38 -6.29
C LYS A 456 75.29 85.26 -7.82
#